data_AF-A0A1A8DLW6-F1
#
_entry.id   AF-A0A1A8DLW6-F1
#
_cell.length_a   1.000
_cell.length_b   1.000
_cell.length_c   1.000
_cell.angle_alpha   90.00
_cell.angle_beta   90.00
_cell.angle_gamma   90.00
#
_symmetry.space_group_name_H-M   'P 1'
#
loop_
_entity.id
_entity.type
_entity.pdbx_description
1 polymer ?
#
loop_
_entity_poly.entity_id
_entity_poly.type
_entity_poly.pdbx_seq_one_letter_code
_entity_poly.pdbx_strand_id
1 'polypeptide(L)'
;SLESTWGPKILPVIPQLIIPIRNAMNTRNHQVMCTTLRAIQQLLQSADGVGEAMVPYLGRILTVFNIFKNKNENCGDEVGREKTIGDLINETLQMFEAYGGPETYKVIKYMVPTYESCMNK
;
A
#
# COMPACT_ATOMS: atom_id res chain seq x y z
N SER A 1 -28.20 -4.22 -0.37
CA SER A 1 -27.54 -5.51 -0.58
C SER A 1 -26.81 -5.50 -1.91
N LEU A 2 -25.55 -5.08 -1.89
CA LEU A 2 -24.63 -5.28 -3.01
C LEU A 2 -23.50 -6.13 -2.45
N GLU A 3 -23.71 -7.44 -2.47
CA GLU A 3 -22.63 -8.39 -2.26
C GLU A 3 -21.65 -8.19 -3.42
N SER A 4 -20.56 -7.48 -3.13
CA SER A 4 -19.43 -7.26 -4.03
C SER A 4 -18.90 -8.62 -4.46
N THR A 5 -19.20 -9.02 -5.69
CA THR A 5 -18.95 -10.34 -6.29
C THR A 5 -17.47 -10.76 -6.36
N TRP A 6 -16.56 -9.91 -5.90
CA TRP A 6 -15.11 -10.14 -5.85
C TRP A 6 -14.54 -10.40 -4.46
N GLY A 7 -15.25 -10.00 -3.39
CA GLY A 7 -14.81 -10.18 -1.99
C GLY A 7 -14.35 -11.62 -1.68
N PRO A 8 -15.15 -12.67 -2.01
CA PRO A 8 -14.81 -14.05 -1.67
C PRO A 8 -13.57 -14.61 -2.36
N LYS A 9 -13.19 -14.08 -3.53
CA LYS A 9 -12.08 -14.61 -4.35
C LYS A 9 -10.74 -13.94 -4.04
N ILE A 10 -10.75 -12.67 -3.65
CA ILE A 10 -9.53 -11.90 -3.35
C ILE A 10 -9.11 -12.07 -1.88
N LEU A 11 -10.07 -12.21 -0.96
CA LEU A 11 -9.82 -12.45 0.47
C LEU A 11 -8.79 -13.56 0.77
N PRO A 12 -8.86 -14.78 0.18
CA PRO A 12 -7.93 -15.87 0.49
C PRO A 12 -6.53 -15.70 -0.14
N VAL A 13 -6.37 -14.81 -1.13
CA VAL A 13 -5.07 -14.53 -1.75
C VAL A 13 -4.33 -13.37 -1.07
N ILE A 14 -5.02 -12.47 -0.36
CA ILE A 14 -4.39 -11.35 0.37
C ILE A 14 -3.23 -11.79 1.30
N PRO A 15 -3.36 -12.85 2.13
CA PRO A 15 -2.26 -13.31 2.98
C PRO A 15 -1.06 -13.81 2.16
N GLN A 16 -1.35 -14.42 1.00
CA GLN A 16 -0.34 -14.95 0.09
C GLN A 16 0.44 -13.85 -0.63
N LEU A 17 -0.11 -12.62 -0.70
CA LEU A 17 0.57 -11.45 -1.25
C LEU A 17 1.62 -10.85 -0.31
N ILE A 18 1.57 -11.12 1.00
CA ILE A 18 2.48 -10.51 1.98
C ILE A 18 3.94 -10.91 1.74
N ILE A 19 4.19 -12.21 1.49
CA ILE A 19 5.53 -12.74 1.21
C ILE A 19 6.13 -12.16 -0.08
N PRO A 20 5.44 -12.18 -1.24
CA PRO A 20 5.98 -11.62 -2.47
C PRO A 20 6.15 -10.09 -2.38
N ILE A 21 5.25 -9.35 -1.72
CA ILE A 21 5.44 -7.91 -1.48
C ILE A 21 6.72 -7.68 -0.67
N ARG A 22 6.91 -8.43 0.42
CA ARG A 22 8.13 -8.34 1.24
C ARG A 22 9.37 -8.68 0.43
N ASN A 23 9.35 -9.75 -0.36
CA ASN A 23 10.49 -10.17 -1.16
C ASN A 23 10.84 -9.13 -2.22
N ALA A 24 9.83 -8.57 -2.90
CA ALA A 24 9.99 -7.52 -3.89
C ALA A 24 10.61 -6.26 -3.28
N MET A 25 10.14 -5.84 -2.09
CA MET A 25 10.75 -4.72 -1.36
C MET A 25 12.17 -5.01 -0.89
N ASN A 26 12.46 -6.26 -0.49
CA ASN A 26 13.79 -6.70 -0.08
C ASN A 26 14.79 -6.87 -1.22
N THR A 27 14.35 -6.92 -2.48
CA THR A 27 15.29 -6.93 -3.63
C THR A 27 16.17 -5.69 -3.66
N ARG A 28 15.72 -4.59 -3.03
CA ARG A 28 16.33 -3.25 -3.13
C ARG A 28 16.50 -2.78 -4.57
N ASN A 29 15.85 -3.44 -5.53
CA ASN A 29 15.80 -3.03 -6.91
C ASN A 29 14.70 -1.99 -7.04
N HIS A 30 15.11 -0.78 -7.40
CA HIS A 30 14.26 0.39 -7.47
C HIS A 30 13.00 0.16 -8.29
N GLN A 31 13.16 -0.37 -9.52
CA GLN A 31 12.04 -0.61 -10.42
C GLN A 31 11.09 -1.65 -9.85
N VAL A 32 11.61 -2.73 -9.27
CA VAL A 32 10.78 -3.80 -8.65
C VAL A 32 9.96 -3.24 -7.49
N MET A 33 10.57 -2.43 -6.63
CA MET A 33 9.86 -1.78 -5.50
C MET A 33 8.74 -0.89 -6.01
N CYS A 34 9.04 -0.04 -6.98
CA CYS A 34 8.09 0.86 -7.62
C CYS A 34 6.91 0.13 -8.29
N THR A 35 7.20 -0.88 -9.11
CA THR A 35 6.19 -1.71 -9.76
C THR A 35 5.32 -2.42 -8.72
N THR A 36 5.91 -2.88 -7.63
CA THR A 36 5.16 -3.53 -6.53
C THR A 36 4.22 -2.55 -5.85
N LEU A 37 4.68 -1.34 -5.54
CA LEU A 37 3.83 -0.29 -4.97
C LEU A 37 2.68 0.02 -5.93
N ARG A 38 2.96 0.33 -7.20
CA ARG A 38 1.93 0.59 -8.22
C ARG A 38 0.92 -0.56 -8.37
N ALA A 39 1.38 -1.82 -8.31
CA ALA A 39 0.49 -2.97 -8.36
C ALA A 39 -0.46 -3.03 -7.14
N ILE A 40 0.01 -2.70 -5.94
CA ILE A 40 -0.83 -2.61 -4.74
C ILE A 40 -1.83 -1.46 -4.87
N GLN A 41 -1.39 -0.31 -5.38
CA GLN A 41 -2.26 0.84 -5.64
C GLN A 41 -3.40 0.47 -6.60
N GLN A 42 -3.08 -0.20 -7.71
CA GLN A 42 -4.08 -0.71 -8.65
C GLN A 42 -4.99 -1.76 -8.02
N LEU A 43 -4.45 -2.65 -7.17
CA LEU A 43 -5.23 -3.65 -6.46
C LEU A 43 -6.28 -3.01 -5.55
N LEU A 44 -5.91 -1.98 -4.80
CA LEU A 44 -6.83 -1.21 -3.95
C LEU A 44 -7.93 -0.51 -4.76
N GLN A 45 -7.62 -0.04 -5.96
CA GLN A 45 -8.59 0.57 -6.88
C GLN A 45 -9.44 -0.46 -7.64
N SER A 46 -9.00 -1.71 -7.74
CA SER A 46 -9.61 -2.72 -8.62
C SER A 46 -10.92 -3.30 -8.11
N ALA A 47 -11.15 -3.31 -6.79
CA ALA A 47 -12.38 -3.84 -6.22
C ALA A 47 -12.73 -3.20 -4.86
N ASP A 48 -14.00 -2.88 -4.70
CA ASP A 48 -14.56 -2.38 -3.43
C ASP A 48 -14.45 -3.44 -2.33
N GLY A 49 -13.98 -3.01 -1.15
CA GLY A 49 -13.77 -3.86 0.02
C GLY A 49 -12.39 -4.55 0.10
N VAL A 50 -11.53 -4.39 -0.91
CA VAL A 50 -10.14 -4.91 -0.85
C VAL A 50 -9.34 -4.21 0.25
N GLY A 51 -9.49 -2.89 0.40
CA GLY A 51 -8.81 -2.15 1.47
C GLY A 51 -9.19 -2.67 2.85
N GLU A 52 -10.48 -2.85 3.13
CA GLU A 52 -10.99 -3.43 4.39
C GLU A 52 -10.45 -4.84 4.63
N ALA A 53 -10.40 -5.67 3.58
CA ALA A 53 -9.81 -7.02 3.64
C ALA A 53 -8.30 -7.02 3.93
N MET A 54 -7.58 -5.96 3.56
CA MET A 54 -6.14 -5.82 3.80
C MET A 54 -5.80 -5.31 5.20
N VAL A 55 -6.73 -4.66 5.90
CA VAL A 55 -6.53 -4.12 7.27
C VAL A 55 -5.85 -5.09 8.24
N PRO A 56 -6.29 -6.36 8.40
CA PRO A 56 -5.63 -7.31 9.32
C PRO A 56 -4.18 -7.64 8.94
N TYR A 57 -3.81 -7.44 7.67
CA TYR A 57 -2.46 -7.71 7.15
C TYR A 57 -1.62 -6.44 6.99
N LEU A 58 -2.28 -5.28 7.04
CA LEU A 58 -1.71 -3.97 6.82
C LEU A 58 -0.48 -3.77 7.70
N GLY A 59 -0.56 -4.16 8.98
CA GLY A 59 0.58 -4.06 9.90
C GLY A 59 1.87 -4.66 9.35
N ARG A 60 1.81 -5.86 8.77
CA ARG A 60 3.00 -6.53 8.21
C ARG A 60 3.52 -5.85 6.94
N ILE A 61 2.63 -5.31 6.11
CA ILE A 61 2.96 -4.60 4.88
C ILE A 61 3.61 -3.25 5.22
N LEU A 62 3.00 -2.51 6.15
CA LEU A 62 3.45 -1.19 6.58
C LEU A 62 4.80 -1.21 7.27
N THR A 63 5.11 -2.24 8.06
CA THR A 63 6.45 -2.40 8.64
C THR A 63 7.52 -2.42 7.54
N VAL A 64 7.26 -3.11 6.42
CA VAL A 64 8.19 -3.15 5.29
C VAL A 64 8.28 -1.79 4.61
N PHE A 65 7.16 -1.10 4.40
CA PHE A 65 7.16 0.23 3.79
C PHE A 65 7.90 1.26 4.64
N ASN A 66 7.76 1.21 5.96
CA ASN A 66 8.43 2.14 6.87
C ASN A 66 9.96 2.06 6.76
N ILE A 67 10.53 0.88 6.46
CA ILE A 67 11.97 0.70 6.25
C ILE A 67 12.45 1.48 5.02
N PHE A 68 11.61 1.57 3.98
CA PHE A 68 11.97 2.17 2.71
C PHE A 68 11.42 3.58 2.50
N LYS A 69 10.56 4.08 3.40
CA LYS A 69 9.94 5.42 3.32
C LYS A 69 10.96 6.56 3.24
N ASN A 70 12.10 6.43 3.92
CA ASN A 70 13.15 7.46 3.93
C ASN A 70 14.14 7.35 2.75
N LYS A 71 13.89 6.46 1.79
CA LYS A 71 14.74 6.38 0.60
C LYS A 71 14.33 7.42 -0.43
N ASN A 72 15.19 8.43 -0.60
CA ASN A 72 15.12 9.41 -1.68
C ASN A 72 15.74 8.87 -2.98
N GLU A 73 15.43 7.62 -3.32
CA GLU A 73 15.78 7.09 -4.62
C GLU A 73 14.59 7.38 -5.58
N ASN A 74 14.89 7.78 -6.82
CA ASN A 74 13.88 8.21 -7.78
C ASN A 74 13.31 7.02 -8.56
N CYS A 75 11.98 6.95 -8.64
CA CYS A 75 11.24 5.85 -9.24
C CYS A 75 11.32 5.75 -10.76
N GLY A 76 11.97 6.72 -11.41
CA GLY A 76 12.37 6.64 -12.81
C GLY A 76 11.26 6.14 -13.72
N ASP A 77 10.14 6.88 -13.83
CA ASP A 77 9.16 6.62 -14.87
C ASP A 77 8.39 7.88 -15.25
N GLU A 78 8.35 8.10 -16.56
CA GLU A 78 7.67 9.08 -17.41
C GLU A 78 7.77 10.59 -17.07
N VAL A 79 8.02 11.36 -18.14
CA VAL A 79 8.34 12.79 -18.17
C VAL A 79 7.36 13.61 -17.34
N GLY A 80 7.83 14.22 -16.26
CA GLY A 80 7.14 15.33 -15.59
C GLY A 80 7.26 15.40 -14.08
N ARG A 81 7.45 14.28 -13.37
CA ARG A 81 7.64 14.28 -11.90
C ARG A 81 8.48 13.08 -11.46
N GLU A 82 9.69 13.34 -10.97
CA GLU A 82 10.52 12.37 -10.26
C GLU A 82 9.87 12.00 -8.92
N LYS A 83 8.86 11.11 -8.93
CA LYS A 83 8.33 10.55 -7.69
C LYS A 83 9.40 9.65 -7.07
N THR A 84 9.72 9.89 -5.81
CA THR A 84 10.58 9.00 -5.05
C THR A 84 9.83 7.75 -4.60
N ILE A 85 10.54 6.71 -4.17
CA ILE A 85 9.90 5.59 -3.46
C ILE A 85 9.13 6.08 -2.23
N GLY A 86 9.65 7.08 -1.52
CA GLY A 86 8.98 7.70 -0.37
C GLY A 86 7.62 8.29 -0.74
N ASP A 87 7.54 8.99 -1.88
CA ASP A 87 6.28 9.56 -2.38
C ASP A 87 5.27 8.47 -2.75
N LEU A 88 5.71 7.43 -3.46
CA LEU A 88 4.83 6.31 -3.81
C LEU A 88 4.35 5.55 -2.57
N ILE A 89 5.20 5.38 -1.56
CA ILE A 89 4.80 4.80 -0.29
C ILE A 89 3.72 5.67 0.34
N ASN A 90 3.93 6.99 0.46
CA ASN A 90 2.92 7.90 1.01
C ASN A 90 1.59 7.82 0.22
N GLU A 91 1.61 7.88 -1.10
CA GLU A 91 0.38 7.70 -1.92
C GLU A 91 -0.31 6.36 -1.67
N THR A 92 0.46 5.30 -1.49
CA THR A 92 -0.09 3.97 -1.17
C THR A 92 -0.72 3.95 0.22
N LEU A 93 -0.10 4.60 1.23
CA LEU A 93 -0.67 4.75 2.57
C LEU A 93 -2.00 5.51 2.54
N GLN A 94 -2.07 6.58 1.74
CA GLN A 94 -3.28 7.37 1.56
C GLN A 94 -4.41 6.54 0.95
N MET A 95 -4.10 5.69 -0.03
CA MET A 95 -5.11 4.78 -0.57
C MET A 95 -5.52 3.69 0.43
N PHE A 96 -4.61 3.17 1.25
CA PHE A 96 -5.02 2.28 2.33
C PHE A 96 -5.98 2.97 3.31
N GLU A 97 -5.73 4.22 3.67
CA GLU A 97 -6.68 5.01 4.47
C GLU A 97 -8.01 5.22 3.74
N ALA A 98 -7.97 5.54 2.43
CA ALA A 98 -9.13 5.72 1.56
C ALA A 98 -10.04 4.50 1.47
N TYR A 99 -9.46 3.31 1.27
CA TYR A 99 -10.19 2.07 0.98
C TYR A 99 -10.32 1.13 2.20
N GLY A 100 -9.55 1.38 3.27
CA GLY A 100 -9.47 0.50 4.43
C GLY A 100 -10.47 0.82 5.55
N GLY A 101 -11.26 1.89 5.42
CA GLY A 101 -12.26 2.27 6.42
C GLY A 101 -11.68 2.90 7.69
N PRO A 102 -12.54 3.19 8.69
CA PRO A 102 -12.25 4.13 9.79
C PRO A 102 -11.14 3.68 10.75
N GLU A 103 -10.90 2.38 10.87
CA GLU A 103 -9.87 1.84 11.77
C GLU A 103 -8.48 1.81 11.13
N THR A 104 -8.38 1.98 9.81
CA THR A 104 -7.12 1.87 9.08
C THR A 104 -6.13 2.95 9.45
N TYR A 105 -6.58 4.19 9.66
CA TYR A 105 -5.71 5.28 10.08
C TYR A 105 -4.96 4.96 11.38
N LYS A 106 -5.62 4.34 12.37
CA LYS A 106 -4.98 3.97 13.65
C LYS A 106 -3.85 2.97 13.43
N VAL A 107 -4.06 1.98 12.56
CA VAL A 107 -3.05 0.97 12.20
C VAL A 107 -1.89 1.62 11.44
N ILE A 108 -2.18 2.51 10.49
CA ILE A 108 -1.15 3.25 9.74
C ILE A 108 -0.33 4.11 10.69
N LYS A 109 -0.98 4.88 11.57
CA LYS A 109 -0.32 5.78 12.52
C LYS A 109 0.55 5.03 13.52
N TYR A 110 0.11 3.85 13.96
CA TYR A 110 0.89 3.00 14.85
C TYR A 110 2.16 2.44 14.18
N MET A 111 2.06 2.02 12.92
CA MET A 111 3.17 1.42 12.18
C MET A 111 4.12 2.44 11.53
N VAL A 112 3.57 3.59 11.13
CA VAL A 112 4.27 4.68 10.45
C VAL A 112 3.94 5.99 11.19
N PRO A 113 4.63 6.30 12.30
CA PRO A 113 4.33 7.48 13.12
C PRO A 113 4.45 8.80 12.35
N THR A 114 5.29 8.81 11.32
CA THR A 114 5.55 9.94 10.41
C THR A 114 4.47 10.11 9.33
N TYR A 115 3.42 9.28 9.31
CA TYR A 115 2.29 9.46 8.40
C TYR A 115 1.31 10.50 8.95
N GLU A 116 0.83 11.37 8.07
CA GLU A 116 -0.21 12.36 8.32
C GLU A 116 -1.45 11.98 7.51
N SER A 117 -2.63 12.00 8.15
CA SER A 117 -3.89 11.61 7.51
C SER A 117 -4.19 12.49 6.32
N CYS A 118 -4.59 11.87 5.21
CA CYS A 118 -5.05 12.59 4.01
C CYS A 118 -6.55 12.88 4.00
N MET A 119 -7.32 12.30 4.93
CA MET A 119 -8.76 12.54 5.05
C MET A 119 -9.14 13.74 5.93
N ASN A 120 -8.17 14.36 6.60
CA ASN A 120 -8.42 15.46 7.53
C ASN A 120 -8.46 16.85 6.84
N LYS A 121 -8.96 16.92 5.59
CA LYS A 121 -9.18 18.17 4.85
C LYS A 121 -10.64 18.36 4.50
#